data_AF-A0A9E4LF51-F1
#
_entry.id   AF-A0A9E4LF51-F1
#
_cell.length_a   1.000
_cell.length_b   1.000
_cell.length_c   1.000
_cell.angle_alpha   90.00
_cell.angle_beta   90.00
_cell.angle_gamma   90.00
#
_symmetry.space_group_name_H-M   'P 1'
#
loop_
_entity.id
_entity.type
_entity.pdbx_description
1 polymer ?
#
loop_
_entity_poly.entity_id
_entity_poly.type
_entity_poly.pdbx_seq_one_letter_code
_entity_poly.pdbx_strand_id
1 'polypeptide(L)' 'MITAEDFRQVADERMADCRALLAAGRYDAATYLSGYVLEAALKACICDTLGWRDLRSRVMTGRLCSVRSGCTT' A
#
# COMPACT_ATOMS: atom_id res chain seq x y z
N MET A 1 6.87 1.99 14.39
CA MET A 1 6.32 2.99 13.46
C MET A 1 6.26 2.30 12.10
N ILE A 2 5.16 2.36 11.35
CA ILE A 2 5.06 1.64 10.07
C ILE A 2 5.34 2.64 8.95
N THR A 3 6.45 2.44 8.26
CA THR A 3 6.98 3.27 7.19
C THR A 3 6.45 2.83 5.81
N ALA A 4 6.69 3.65 4.78
CA ALA A 4 6.39 3.27 3.40
C ALA A 4 7.17 2.01 2.97
N GLU A 5 8.39 1.84 3.47
CA GLU A 5 9.22 0.68 3.18
C GLU A 5 8.66 -0.59 3.81
N ASP A 6 8.17 -0.51 5.06
CA ASP A 6 7.47 -1.62 5.71
C ASP A 6 6.23 -2.07 4.89
N PHE A 7 5.47 -1.11 4.34
CA PHE A 7 4.34 -1.42 3.47
C PHE A 7 4.75 -2.10 2.16
N ARG A 8 5.85 -1.66 1.53
CA ARG A 8 6.38 -2.32 0.32
C ARG A 8 6.85 -3.73 0.62
N GLN A 9 7.59 -3.92 1.71
CA GLN A 9 8.05 -5.25 2.11
C GLN A 9 6.87 -6.19 2.34
N VAL A 10 5.84 -5.75 3.07
CA VAL A 10 4.63 -6.55 3.28
C VAL A 10 3.93 -6.84 1.94
N ALA A 11 3.82 -5.87 1.04
CA ALA A 11 3.22 -6.08 -0.27
C ALA A 11 3.99 -7.15 -1.09
N ASP A 12 5.31 -7.09 -1.11
CA ASP A 12 6.16 -8.03 -1.85
C ASP A 12 6.08 -9.46 -1.29
N GLU A 13 6.12 -9.61 0.04
CA GLU A 13 5.94 -10.91 0.68
C GLU A 13 4.57 -11.51 0.36
N ARG A 14 3.50 -10.71 0.49
CA ARG A 14 2.14 -11.18 0.19
C ARG A 14 1.95 -11.44 -1.30
N MET A 15 2.65 -10.74 -2.18
CA MET A 15 2.64 -11.02 -3.61
C MET A 15 3.29 -12.39 -3.91
N ALA A 16 4.34 -12.77 -3.19
CA ALA A 16 4.91 -14.10 -3.29
C ALA A 16 3.92 -15.19 -2.85
N ASP A 17 3.23 -14.97 -1.73
CA ASP A 17 2.18 -15.85 -1.22
C ASP A 17 1.01 -15.99 -2.23
N CYS A 18 0.57 -14.87 -2.82
CA CYS A 18 -0.44 -14.87 -3.88
C CYS A 18 -0.03 -15.75 -5.07
N ARG A 19 1.23 -15.64 -5.52
CA ARG A 19 1.74 -16.44 -6.63
C ARG A 19 1.75 -17.93 -6.29
N ALA A 20 2.11 -18.28 -5.06
CA ALA A 20 2.06 -19.67 -4.59
C ALA A 20 0.63 -20.22 -4.57
N LEU A 21 -0.34 -19.45 -4.07
CA LEU A 21 -1.76 -19.83 -4.06
C LEU A 21 -2.34 -19.98 -5.46
N LEU A 22 -1.96 -19.08 -6.38
CA LEU A 22 -2.37 -19.14 -7.77
C LEU A 22 -1.84 -20.41 -8.45
N ALA A 23 -0.56 -20.73 -8.23
CA ALA A 23 0.05 -21.96 -8.75
C ALA A 23 -0.60 -23.23 -8.17
N ALA A 24 -1.09 -23.16 -6.93
CA ALA A 24 -1.84 -24.25 -6.28
C ALA A 24 -3.33 -24.31 -6.69
N GLY A 25 -3.79 -23.47 -7.62
CA GLY A 25 -5.19 -23.44 -8.07
C GLY A 25 -6.18 -22.89 -7.04
N ARG A 26 -5.70 -22.22 -5.98
CA ARG A 26 -6.53 -21.64 -4.91
C ARG A 26 -6.95 -20.21 -5.28
N TYR A 27 -7.73 -20.08 -6.35
CA TYR A 27 -8.06 -18.79 -6.96
C TYR A 27 -8.78 -17.81 -6.03
N ASP A 28 -9.72 -18.27 -5.21
CA ASP A 28 -10.45 -17.41 -4.27
C ASP A 28 -9.50 -16.78 -3.25
N ALA A 29 -8.59 -17.60 -2.69
CA ALA A 29 -7.60 -17.15 -1.72
C ALA A 29 -6.56 -16.24 -2.37
N ALA A 30 -6.11 -16.57 -3.59
CA ALA A 30 -5.18 -15.74 -4.35
C ALA A 30 -5.77 -14.36 -4.67
N THR A 31 -7.07 -14.30 -5.01
CA THR A 31 -7.81 -13.06 -5.29
C THR A 31 -8.03 -12.23 -4.04
N TYR A 32 -8.38 -12.86 -2.92
CA TYR A 32 -8.51 -12.15 -1.65
C TYR A 32 -7.17 -11.52 -1.23
N LEU A 33 -6.10 -12.30 -1.31
CA LEU A 33 -4.78 -11.86 -0.88
C LEU A 33 -4.19 -10.79 -1.82
N SER A 34 -4.52 -10.81 -3.12
CA SER A 34 -4.06 -9.78 -4.05
C SER A 34 -4.66 -8.41 -3.72
N GLY A 35 -5.88 -8.36 -3.18
CA GLY A 35 -6.46 -7.13 -2.63
C GLY A 35 -5.62 -6.54 -1.51
N TYR A 36 -5.07 -7.37 -0.63
CA TYR A 36 -4.19 -6.93 0.46
C TYR A 36 -2.83 -6.42 -0.06
N VAL A 37 -2.28 -7.07 -1.10
CA VAL A 37 -1.07 -6.59 -1.79
C VAL A 37 -1.30 -5.19 -2.35
N LEU A 38 -2.43 -4.98 -3.05
CA LEU A 38 -2.81 -3.68 -3.61
C LEU A 38 -2.98 -2.61 -2.52
N GLU A 39 -3.64 -2.95 -1.42
CA GLU A 39 -3.83 -2.03 -0.30
C GLU A 39 -2.49 -1.58 0.32
N ALA A 40 -1.57 -2.52 0.56
CA ALA A 40 -0.26 -2.23 1.11
C ALA A 40 0.60 -1.39 0.15
N ALA A 41 0.65 -1.77 -1.14
CA ALA A 41 1.38 -1.02 -2.15
C ALA A 41 0.84 0.41 -2.31
N LEU A 42 -0.49 0.58 -2.31
CA LEU A 42 -1.11 1.89 -2.42
C LEU A 42 -0.79 2.79 -1.22
N LYS A 43 -0.79 2.24 0.00
CA LYS A 43 -0.39 2.97 1.20
C LYS A 43 1.06 3.44 1.10
N ALA A 44 1.98 2.62 0.58
CA ALA A 44 3.36 3.04 0.32
C ALA A 44 3.42 4.21 -0.68
N CYS A 45 2.73 4.09 -1.82
CA CYS A 45 2.68 5.14 -2.83
C CYS A 45 2.11 6.46 -2.28
N ILE A 46 1.07 6.41 -1.45
CA ILE A 46 0.48 7.58 -0.80
C ILE A 46 1.49 8.23 0.15
N CYS A 47 2.22 7.43 0.94
CA CYS A 47 3.28 7.93 1.80
C CYS A 47 4.35 8.68 1.00
N ASP A 48 4.83 8.10 -0.11
CA ASP A 48 5.85 8.74 -0.95
C ASP A 48 5.32 10.04 -1.56
N THR A 49 4.13 9.98 -2.16
CA THR A 49 3.52 11.11 -2.87
C THR A 49 3.28 12.29 -1.95
N LEU A 50 2.87 12.03 -0.72
CA LEU A 50 2.55 13.08 0.26
C LEU A 50 3.74 13.42 1.18
N GLY A 51 4.88 12.74 1.03
CA GLY A 51 6.04 12.88 1.91
C GLY A 51 5.74 12.50 3.37
N TRP A 52 4.78 11.57 3.59
CA TRP A 52 4.39 11.14 4.91
C TRP A 52 5.35 10.06 5.42
N ARG A 53 5.95 10.30 6.59
CA ARG A 53 6.86 9.34 7.23
C ARG A 53 6.14 8.22 7.96
N ASP A 54 4.85 8.40 8.28
CA ASP A 54 4.03 7.44 8.98
C ASP A 54 2.55 7.60 8.61
N LEU A 55 1.87 6.46 8.41
CA LEU A 55 0.50 6.39 7.93
C LEU A 55 -0.54 6.29 9.07
N ARG A 56 -0.11 6.07 10.33
CA ARG A 56 -0.98 5.88 11.50
C ARG A 56 -1.77 7.13 11.86
N SER A 57 -1.25 8.32 11.54
CA SER A 57 -1.87 9.58 12.00
C SER A 57 -2.91 10.20 11.06
N ARG A 58 -3.07 9.72 9.80
CA ARG A 58 -3.81 10.51 8.78
C ARG A 58 -4.75 9.77 7.83
N VAL A 59 -4.69 8.44 7.68
CA VAL A 59 -5.42 7.74 6.60
C VAL A 59 -6.85 7.29 6.92
N MET A 60 -7.30 7.31 8.17
CA MET A 60 -8.70 6.93 8.50
C MET A 60 -9.65 8.12 8.73
N THR A 61 -9.18 9.35 8.59
CA THR A 61 -10.04 10.53 8.56
C THR A 61 -10.10 10.99 7.12
N GLY A 62 -11.25 10.91 6.44
CA GLY A 62 -11.45 11.22 5.01
C GLY A 62 -11.15 12.66 4.56
N ARG A 63 -10.03 13.23 4.99
CA ARG A 63 -9.47 14.49 4.51
C ARG A 63 -8.35 14.12 3.55
N LEU A 64 -8.72 13.85 2.30
CA LEU A 64 -7.84 14.06 1.15
C LEU A 64 -7.25 15.47 1.30
N CYS A 65 -6.01 15.52 1.77
CA CYS A 65 -5.32 16.75 2.07
C CYS A 65 -5.15 17.50 0.75
N SER A 66 -5.71 18.71 0.69
CA SER A 66 -5.56 19.69 -0.39
C SER A 66 -4.16 19.60 -1.00
N VAL A 67 -4.14 19.31 -2.31
CA VAL A 67 -2.96 19.35 -3.17
C VAL A 67 -2.18 20.64 -2.86
N ARG A 68 -0.89 20.50 -2.56
CA ARG A 68 0.00 21.64 -2.32
C ARG A 68 0.17 22.43 -3.62
N SER A 69 -0.35 23.66 -3.62
CA SER A 69 0.15 24.76 -4.42
C SER A 69 1.62 25.00 -4.10
N GLY A 70 2.48 25.05 -5.12
CA GLY A 70 3.89 25.36 -4.95
C GLY A 70 4.77 24.94 -6.12
N CYS A 71 4.41 25.37 -7.34
CA CYS A 71 5.33 25.38 -8.48
C CYS A 71 6.00 26.76 -8.49
N THR A 72 7.20 26.84 -7.93
CA THR A 72 8.10 27.99 -8.07
C THR A 72 9.01 27.73 -9.28
N THR A 73 8.85 28.52 -10.33
CA THR A 73 9.86 28.78 -11.36
C THR A 73 10.04 30.29 -11.45
#